data_AF-A0A9N9KDA1-F1
#
_entry.id   AF-A0A9N9KDA1-F1
#
_cell.length_a   1.000
_cell.length_b   1.000
_cell.length_c   1.000
_cell.angle_alpha   90.00
_cell.angle_beta   90.00
_cell.angle_gamma   90.00
#
_symmetry.space_group_name_H-M   'P 1'
#
loop_
_entity.id
_entity.type
_entity.pdbx_description
1 polymer ?
#
loop_
_entity_poly.entity_id
_entity_poly.type
_entity_poly.pdbx_seq_one_letter_code
_entity_poly.pdbx_strand_id
1 'polypeptide(L)'
;HQQYLKKHLINIKQTLTVQEYTSKFRNLSKQVEKIYEADKILNFIEGLKLATKAEISYCVSKSLEEEIHLATIFNTMIYNIGKIGHQVLRESKVNNLKINILENIETTPIELDKTKVKKFQGYKK
;
A
#
# COMPACT_ATOMS: atom_id res chain seq x y z
N HIS A 1 -23.55 -8.06 -20.99
CA HIS A 1 -22.71 -6.84 -21.05
C HIS A 1 -21.84 -6.68 -19.80
N GLN A 2 -22.39 -6.54 -18.58
CA GLN A 2 -21.61 -6.34 -17.35
C GLN A 2 -20.55 -7.42 -17.04
N GLN A 3 -20.83 -8.70 -17.32
CA GLN A 3 -19.85 -9.78 -17.16
C GLN A 3 -18.62 -9.61 -18.06
N TYR A 4 -18.81 -9.05 -19.26
CA TYR A 4 -17.71 -8.77 -20.19
C TYR A 4 -16.82 -7.64 -19.67
N LEU A 5 -17.41 -6.55 -19.17
CA LEU A 5 -16.68 -5.43 -18.56
C LEU A 5 -15.87 -5.88 -17.33
N LYS A 6 -16.45 -6.73 -16.48
CA LYS A 6 -15.74 -7.33 -15.33
C LYS A 6 -14.53 -8.15 -15.77
N LYS A 7 -14.70 -9.03 -16.76
CA LYS A 7 -13.58 -9.81 -17.31
C LYS A 7 -12.49 -8.91 -17.90
N HIS A 8 -12.89 -7.86 -18.62
CA HIS A 8 -11.96 -6.90 -19.18
C HIS A 8 -11.19 -6.14 -18.10
N LEU A 9 -11.84 -5.79 -16.98
CA LEU A 9 -11.21 -5.12 -15.85
C LEU A 9 -10.18 -5.98 -15.12
N ILE A 10 -10.42 -7.29 -15.00
CA ILE A 10 -9.48 -8.24 -14.40
C ILE A 10 -8.25 -8.46 -15.32
N ASN A 11 -8.49 -8.45 -16.64
CA ASN A 11 -7.46 -8.77 -17.62
C ASN A 11 -6.63 -7.56 -18.06
N ILE A 12 -6.98 -6.35 -17.65
CA ILE A 12 -6.24 -5.15 -18.05
C ILE A 12 -4.88 -5.12 -17.33
N LYS A 13 -3.80 -5.06 -18.12
CA LYS A 13 -2.43 -5.02 -17.62
C LYS A 13 -1.73 -3.73 -18.04
N GLN A 14 -0.76 -3.30 -17.25
CA GLN A 14 0.11 -2.19 -17.57
C GLN A 14 1.06 -2.58 -18.71
N THR A 15 0.82 -2.07 -19.91
CA THR A 15 1.71 -2.26 -21.07
C THR A 15 2.80 -1.20 -21.12
N LEU A 16 2.41 0.07 -21.01
CA LEU A 16 3.28 1.23 -21.13
C LEU A 16 3.53 1.87 -19.76
N THR A 17 3.08 3.11 -19.57
CA THR A 17 3.28 3.92 -18.37
C THR A 17 2.21 3.61 -17.31
N VAL A 18 2.52 3.86 -16.04
CA VAL A 18 1.55 3.75 -14.95
C VAL A 18 0.37 4.71 -15.17
N GLN A 19 0.64 5.92 -15.69
CA GLN A 19 -0.40 6.93 -15.96
C GLN A 19 -1.43 6.43 -16.99
N GLU A 20 -0.98 5.91 -18.13
CA GLU A 20 -1.90 5.38 -19.15
C GLU A 20 -2.71 4.19 -18.63
N TYR A 21 -2.05 3.29 -17.89
CA TYR A 21 -2.71 2.16 -17.27
C TYR A 21 -3.81 2.61 -16.30
N THR A 22 -3.49 3.54 -15.40
CA THR A 22 -4.42 4.14 -14.44
C THR A 22 -5.62 4.77 -15.14
N SER A 23 -5.39 5.56 -16.21
CA SER A 23 -6.48 6.18 -16.97
C SER A 23 -7.42 5.14 -17.56
N LYS A 24 -6.87 4.07 -18.16
CA LYS A 24 -7.68 2.98 -18.74
C LYS A 24 -8.43 2.21 -17.65
N PHE A 25 -7.76 1.86 -16.55
CA PHE A 25 -8.37 1.15 -15.43
C PHE A 25 -9.52 1.95 -14.80
N ARG A 26 -9.31 3.26 -14.56
CA ARG A 26 -10.33 4.15 -14.00
C ARG A 26 -11.55 4.27 -14.91
N ASN A 27 -11.33 4.45 -16.22
CA ASN A 27 -12.42 4.56 -17.18
C ASN A 27 -13.25 3.28 -17.25
N LEU A 28 -12.61 2.12 -17.17
CA LEU A 28 -13.30 0.83 -17.20
C LEU A 28 -14.00 0.53 -15.86
N SER A 29 -13.38 0.86 -14.74
CA SER A 29 -13.95 0.69 -13.40
C SER A 29 -15.24 1.50 -13.21
N LYS A 30 -15.29 2.73 -13.75
CA LYS A 30 -16.51 3.56 -13.76
C LYS A 30 -17.68 2.95 -14.55
N GLN A 31 -17.42 2.08 -15.51
CA GLN A 31 -18.44 1.42 -16.33
C GLN A 31 -18.98 0.13 -15.67
N VAL A 32 -18.32 -0.36 -14.61
CA VAL A 32 -18.73 -1.57 -13.89
C VAL A 32 -19.57 -1.18 -12.67
N GLU A 33 -20.87 -1.48 -12.72
CA GLU A 33 -21.84 -1.04 -11.69
C GLU A 33 -21.66 -1.69 -10.31
N LYS A 34 -21.11 -2.92 -10.25
CA LYS A 34 -21.08 -3.73 -9.03
C LYS A 34 -19.70 -4.37 -8.83
N ILE A 35 -18.74 -3.57 -8.41
CA ILE A 35 -17.43 -4.03 -7.96
C ILE A 35 -17.06 -3.36 -6.63
N TYR A 36 -16.64 -4.17 -5.67
CA TYR A 36 -16.22 -3.69 -4.36
C TYR A 36 -14.90 -2.93 -4.47
N GLU A 37 -14.69 -1.95 -3.60
CA GLU A 37 -13.47 -1.14 -3.63
C GLU A 37 -12.21 -2.01 -3.42
N ALA A 38 -12.29 -3.00 -2.51
CA ALA A 38 -11.23 -3.98 -2.30
C ALA A 38 -10.90 -4.77 -3.58
N ASP A 39 -11.91 -5.19 -4.35
CA ASP A 39 -11.70 -5.88 -5.62
C ASP A 39 -11.06 -4.96 -6.65
N LYS A 40 -11.43 -3.67 -6.69
CA LYS A 40 -10.78 -2.70 -7.59
C LYS A 40 -9.31 -2.56 -7.25
N ILE A 41 -8.96 -2.44 -5.96
CA ILE A 41 -7.58 -2.33 -5.48
C ILE A 41 -6.79 -3.59 -5.86
N LEU A 42 -7.33 -4.77 -5.55
CA LEU A 42 -6.69 -6.04 -5.88
C LEU A 42 -6.44 -6.18 -7.38
N ASN A 43 -7.46 -5.94 -8.21
CA ASN A 43 -7.33 -6.03 -9.66
C ASN A 43 -6.37 -4.97 -10.23
N PHE A 44 -6.34 -3.77 -9.63
CA PHE A 44 -5.40 -2.72 -10.01
C PHE A 44 -3.95 -3.14 -9.75
N ILE A 45 -3.66 -3.65 -8.55
CA ILE A 45 -2.33 -4.15 -8.15
C ILE A 45 -1.90 -5.32 -9.03
N GLU A 46 -2.80 -6.27 -9.30
CA GLU A 46 -2.55 -7.42 -10.17
C GLU A 46 -2.28 -7.04 -11.63
N GLY A 47 -2.74 -5.87 -12.07
CA GLY A 47 -2.50 -5.36 -13.42
C GLY A 47 -1.17 -4.60 -13.57
N LEU A 48 -0.50 -4.22 -12.48
CA LEU A 48 0.75 -3.47 -12.53
C LEU A 48 1.96 -4.34 -12.87
N LYS A 49 3.02 -3.70 -13.42
CA LYS A 49 4.31 -4.35 -13.65
C LYS A 49 4.92 -4.84 -12.34
N LEU A 50 5.64 -5.97 -12.39
CA LEU A 50 6.19 -6.65 -11.21
C LEU A 50 6.99 -5.71 -10.28
N ALA A 51 7.80 -4.82 -10.83
CA ALA A 51 8.59 -3.86 -10.04
C ALA A 51 7.71 -2.92 -9.19
N THR A 52 6.65 -2.36 -9.78
CA THR A 52 5.70 -1.50 -9.09
C THR A 52 4.81 -2.30 -8.15
N LYS A 53 4.32 -3.46 -8.61
CA LYS A 53 3.51 -4.38 -7.81
C LYS A 53 4.21 -4.78 -6.51
N ALA A 54 5.49 -5.14 -6.58
CA ALA A 54 6.24 -5.59 -5.41
C ALA A 54 6.31 -4.51 -4.32
N GLU A 55 6.48 -3.24 -4.69
CA GLU A 55 6.56 -2.15 -3.70
C GLU A 55 5.20 -1.86 -3.05
N ILE A 56 4.15 -1.80 -3.87
CA ILE A 56 2.83 -1.36 -3.40
C ILE A 56 2.07 -2.48 -2.68
N SER A 57 2.34 -3.75 -3.00
CA SER A 57 1.65 -4.89 -2.37
C SER A 57 1.86 -4.97 -0.86
N TYR A 58 2.90 -4.32 -0.32
CA TYR A 58 3.14 -4.22 1.12
C TYR A 58 2.23 -3.21 1.82
N CYS A 59 1.59 -2.32 1.07
CA CYS A 59 0.73 -1.25 1.58
C CYS A 59 -0.66 -1.39 0.95
N VAL A 60 -1.55 -2.21 1.54
CA VAL A 60 -2.94 -2.28 1.07
C VAL A 60 -3.68 -1.04 1.53
N SER A 61 -3.94 -0.13 0.59
CA SER A 61 -4.72 1.09 0.86
C SER A 61 -6.22 0.82 1.05
N LYS A 62 -6.93 1.81 1.59
CA LYS A 62 -8.40 1.72 1.79
C LYS A 62 -9.18 2.15 0.56
N SER A 63 -8.52 2.85 -0.38
CA SER A 63 -9.13 3.38 -1.60
C SER A 63 -8.27 3.12 -2.83
N LEU A 64 -8.93 2.96 -3.98
CA LEU A 64 -8.24 2.85 -5.27
C LEU A 64 -7.39 4.09 -5.58
N GLU A 65 -7.84 5.28 -5.15
CA GLU A 65 -7.15 6.54 -5.39
C GLU A 65 -5.81 6.63 -4.66
N GLU A 66 -5.74 6.18 -3.40
CA GLU A 66 -4.47 6.08 -2.67
C GLU A 66 -3.50 5.11 -3.37
N GLU A 67 -4.00 3.96 -3.83
CA GLU A 67 -3.18 2.96 -4.51
C GLU A 67 -2.60 3.50 -5.83
N ILE A 68 -3.43 4.22 -6.60
CA ILE A 68 -3.00 4.93 -7.81
C ILE A 68 -1.92 5.97 -7.50
N HIS A 69 -2.11 6.73 -6.42
CA HIS A 69 -1.15 7.75 -5.99
C HIS A 69 0.19 7.11 -5.60
N LEU A 70 0.17 6.02 -4.83
CA LEU A 70 1.37 5.25 -4.47
C LEU A 70 2.09 4.70 -5.70
N ALA A 71 1.37 4.09 -6.64
CA ALA A 71 1.94 3.57 -7.88
C ALA A 71 2.59 4.69 -8.72
N THR A 72 1.99 5.88 -8.75
CA THR A 72 2.50 7.05 -9.48
C THR A 72 3.76 7.63 -8.82
N ILE A 73 3.74 7.77 -7.50
CA ILE A 73 4.91 8.20 -6.72
C ILE A 73 6.06 7.23 -6.96
N PHE A 74 5.82 5.92 -6.82
CA PHE A 74 6.87 4.94 -6.96
C PHE A 74 7.44 4.91 -8.38
N ASN A 75 6.59 4.98 -9.41
CA ASN A 75 7.07 5.04 -10.79
C ASN A 75 7.94 6.28 -11.05
N THR A 76 7.57 7.42 -10.47
CA THR A 76 8.34 8.67 -10.55
C THR A 76 9.65 8.56 -9.78
N MET A 77 9.62 7.98 -8.57
CA MET A 77 10.80 7.75 -7.76
C MET A 77 11.74 6.75 -8.42
N ILE A 78 11.27 5.61 -8.96
CA ILE A 78 12.12 4.68 -9.71
C ILE A 78 12.73 5.35 -10.93
N TYR A 79 11.96 6.13 -11.69
CA TYR A 79 12.49 6.85 -12.84
C TYR A 79 13.60 7.83 -12.43
N ASN A 80 13.44 8.50 -11.29
CA ASN A 80 14.45 9.38 -10.71
C ASN A 80 15.61 8.62 -10.04
N ILE A 81 15.38 7.42 -9.52
CA ILE A 81 16.37 6.56 -8.85
C ILE A 81 17.23 5.81 -9.85
N GLY A 82 16.70 5.56 -11.05
CA GLY A 82 17.52 5.21 -12.22
C GLY A 82 18.59 6.28 -12.52
N LYS A 83 18.45 7.49 -11.96
CA LYS A 83 19.50 8.52 -11.91
C LYS A 83 20.25 8.60 -10.58
N ILE A 84 19.69 8.11 -9.46
CA ILE A 84 20.30 8.17 -8.10
C ILE A 84 19.89 6.90 -7.30
N GLY A 85 20.84 6.00 -7.07
CA GLY A 85 20.62 4.59 -6.67
C GLY A 85 19.66 4.22 -5.52
N HIS A 86 19.21 2.96 -5.58
CA HIS A 86 18.11 2.26 -4.88
C HIS A 86 18.03 2.28 -3.34
N GLN A 87 18.79 3.09 -2.60
CA GLN A 87 18.87 2.99 -1.13
C GLN A 87 17.93 3.92 -0.35
N VAL A 88 17.50 5.05 -0.91
CA VAL A 88 16.87 6.14 -0.13
C VAL A 88 15.40 5.88 0.25
N LEU A 89 14.68 5.02 -0.48
CA LEU A 89 13.24 4.80 -0.24
C LEU A 89 12.92 3.85 0.93
N ARG A 90 13.88 3.03 1.35
CA ARG A 90 13.65 2.06 2.44
C ARG A 90 13.52 2.74 3.80
N GLU A 91 14.22 3.85 4.01
CA GLU A 91 14.33 4.49 5.33
C GLU A 91 13.20 5.51 5.60
N SER A 92 12.69 6.16 4.55
CA SER A 92 11.66 7.20 4.69
C SER A 92 10.24 6.66 4.93
N LYS A 93 9.97 5.39 4.59
CA LYS A 93 8.64 4.77 4.72
C LYS A 93 8.39 4.13 6.11
N VAL A 94 9.44 3.62 6.76
CA VAL A 94 9.36 3.07 8.13
C VAL A 94 9.03 4.15 9.15
N ASN A 95 9.45 5.40 8.91
CA ASN A 95 9.19 6.51 9.82
C ASN A 95 7.74 7.01 9.72
N ASN A 96 7.12 7.02 8.54
CA ASN A 96 5.72 7.43 8.38
C ASN A 96 4.71 6.38 8.88
N LEU A 97 5.05 5.09 8.85
CA LEU A 97 4.25 4.04 9.49
C LEU A 97 4.29 4.10 11.02
N LYS A 98 5.38 4.61 11.63
CA LYS A 98 5.43 4.85 13.08
C LYS A 98 4.56 6.02 13.52
N ILE A 99 4.51 7.09 12.72
CA ILE A 99 3.76 8.31 13.09
C ILE A 99 2.24 8.03 13.14
N ASN A 100 1.69 7.29 12.16
CA ASN A 100 0.24 6.99 12.15
C ASN A 100 -0.23 5.92 13.16
N ILE A 101 0.68 5.13 13.73
CA ILE A 101 0.34 4.17 14.80
C ILE A 101 0.36 4.86 16.18
N LEU A 102 1.13 5.94 16.34
CA LEU A 102 1.24 6.68 17.60
C LEU A 102 0.08 7.66 17.85
N GLU A 103 -0.61 8.14 16.81
CA GLU A 103 -1.72 9.10 16.97
C GLU A 103 -3.06 8.47 17.35
N ASN A 104 -3.20 7.13 17.29
CA ASN A 104 -4.47 6.42 17.59
C ASN A 104 -4.46 5.64 18.92
N ILE A 105 -3.49 5.90 19.80
CA ILE A 105 -3.47 5.35 21.17
C ILE A 105 -3.75 6.49 22.16
N GLU A 106 -4.94 7.09 22.07
CA GLU A 106 -5.52 7.74 23.26
C GLU A 106 -5.96 6.63 24.22
N THR A 107 -5.02 6.17 25.05
CA THR A 107 -5.37 5.48 26.29
C THR A 107 -4.88 6.35 27.44
N THR A 108 -5.85 6.99 28.09
CA THR A 108 -5.90 7.35 29.52
C THR A 108 -4.60 7.12 30.31
N PRO A 109 -4.06 8.14 31.03
CA PRO A 109 -2.85 7.98 31.80
C PRO A 109 -3.08 6.97 32.93
N ILE A 110 -2.51 5.78 32.82
CA ILE A 110 -2.39 4.85 33.93
C ILE A 110 -1.32 5.43 34.86
N GLU A 111 -1.74 5.88 36.04
CA GLU A 111 -0.85 6.31 37.11
C GLU A 111 0.23 5.24 37.37
N LEU A 112 1.48 5.69 37.37
CA LEU A 112 2.64 4.89 37.71
C LEU A 112 2.61 4.56 39.21
N ASP A 113 1.99 3.44 39.61
CA ASP A 113 2.20 2.89 40.95
C ASP A 113 3.63 2.33 41.02
N LYS A 114 4.52 3.11 41.65
CA LYS A 114 5.90 2.74 41.95
C LYS A 114 5.93 1.77 43.11
N THR A 115 5.59 0.50 42.91
CA THR A 115 5.85 -0.53 43.91
C THR A 115 6.41 -1.84 43.33
N LYS A 116 7.69 -2.07 43.66
CA LYS A 116 8.41 -3.35 43.78
C LYS A 116 8.85 -4.08 42.50
N VAL A 117 10.04 -3.69 42.02
CA VAL A 117 10.95 -4.60 41.29
C VAL A 117 11.41 -5.70 42.27
N LYS A 118 10.81 -6.88 42.21
CA LYS A 118 11.40 -8.10 42.80
C LYS A 118 12.12 -8.88 41.70
N LYS A 119 13.45 -8.94 41.84
CA LYS A 119 14.36 -9.80 41.07
C LYS A 119 13.85 -11.24 41.10
N PHE A 120 13.63 -11.86 39.95
CA PHE A 120 13.53 -13.31 39.83
C PHE A 120 14.86 -13.86 39.31
N GLN A 121 15.44 -14.73 40.13
CA GLN A 121 16.70 -15.43 39.98
C GLN A 121 16.37 -16.92 39.80
N GLY A 122 16.99 -17.60 38.83
CA GLY A 122 16.94 -19.06 38.64
C GLY A 122 15.70 -19.57 37.89
N TYR A 123 15.77 -20.58 37.01
CA TYR A 123 16.64 -21.77 37.05
C TYR A 123 17.06 -22.23 35.63
N LYS A 124 18.34 -22.59 35.48
CA LYS A 124 18.82 -23.55 34.47
C LYS A 124 19.08 -24.89 35.20
N LYS A 125 18.65 -25.95 34.52
CA LYS A 125 18.82 -27.41 34.71
C LYS A 125 19.65 -27.89 35.90
#